data_AF-B0XW87-F1
#
_entry.id   AF-B0XW87-F1
#
_cell.length_a   1.000
_cell.length_b   1.000
_cell.length_c   1.000
_cell.angle_alpha   90.00
_cell.angle_beta   90.00
_cell.angle_gamma   90.00
#
_symmetry.space_group_name_H-M   'P 1'
#
loop_
_entity.id
_entity.type
_entity.pdbx_description
1 polymer ?
#
loop_
_entity_poly.entity_id
_entity_poly.type
_entity_poly.pdbx_seq_one_letter_code
_entity_poly.pdbx_strand_id
1 'polypeptide(L)'
;MGFHPIELRIQILGLSAFGVDSKEIAAALDVPVRSVQRIIQRAKERGFDPATDPRVKMEYVEDAERSGRPKKGSKVMAAKSQAGSTSGSESVVAAGSEVGDGNRNSMPEAQA
;
A
#
# COMPACT_ATOMS: atom_id res chain seq x y z
N MET A 1 4.17 -18.64 5.54
CA MET A 1 4.58 -17.95 4.30
C MET A 1 5.77 -18.71 3.73
N GLY A 2 5.56 -19.46 2.66
CA GLY A 2 6.63 -20.17 1.95
C GLY A 2 7.65 -19.17 1.41
N PHE A 3 8.92 -19.56 1.42
CA PHE A 3 9.98 -18.81 0.77
C PHE A 3 9.76 -18.89 -0.74
N HIS A 4 9.41 -17.78 -1.40
CA HIS A 4 9.47 -17.70 -2.85
C HIS A 4 10.90 -17.32 -3.24
N PRO A 5 11.57 -18.13 -4.07
CA PRO A 5 12.94 -17.85 -4.49
C PRO A 5 12.98 -16.57 -5.33
N ILE A 6 14.15 -15.96 -5.41
CA ILE A 6 14.30 -14.63 -6.02
C ILE A 6 13.98 -14.66 -7.51
N GLU A 7 14.32 -15.75 -8.21
CA GLU A 7 14.05 -15.90 -9.64
C GLU A 7 12.55 -15.88 -9.93
N LEU A 8 11.75 -16.55 -9.10
CA LEU A 8 10.30 -16.62 -9.26
C LEU A 8 9.65 -15.24 -9.14
N ARG A 9 10.13 -14.42 -8.20
CA ARG A 9 9.66 -13.04 -8.04
C ARG A 9 10.06 -12.16 -9.23
N ILE A 10 11.29 -12.29 -9.72
CA ILE A 10 11.75 -11.59 -10.93
C ILE A 10 10.86 -11.95 -12.11
N GLN A 11 10.57 -13.23 -12.30
CA GLN A 11 9.75 -13.72 -13.40
C GLN A 11 8.30 -13.20 -13.30
N ILE A 12 7.71 -13.19 -12.10
CA ILE A 12 6.40 -12.58 -11.86
C ILE A 12 6.39 -11.10 -12.25
N LEU A 13 7.39 -10.32 -11.79
CA LEU A 13 7.46 -8.89 -12.08
C LEU A 13 7.69 -8.61 -13.56
N GLY A 14 8.54 -9.40 -14.22
CA GLY A 14 8.75 -9.33 -15.66
C GLY A 14 7.47 -9.60 -16.44
N LEU A 15 6.77 -10.69 -16.15
CA LEU A 15 5.51 -11.03 -16.82
C LEU A 15 4.42 -9.96 -16.57
N SER A 16 4.36 -9.42 -15.34
CA SER A 16 3.46 -8.31 -15.03
C SER A 16 3.83 -7.03 -15.79
N ALA A 17 5.12 -6.78 -16.06
CA ALA A 17 5.57 -5.63 -16.84
C ALA A 17 5.18 -5.74 -18.32
N PHE A 18 5.14 -6.98 -18.85
CA PHE A 18 4.64 -7.26 -20.20
C PHE A 18 3.11 -7.26 -20.32
N GLY A 19 2.38 -6.96 -19.24
CA GLY A 19 0.92 -6.84 -19.25
C GLY A 19 0.18 -8.17 -19.12
N VAL A 20 0.86 -9.24 -18.68
CA VAL A 20 0.21 -10.54 -18.45
C VAL A 20 -0.64 -10.48 -17.17
N ASP A 21 -1.83 -11.07 -17.23
CA ASP A 21 -2.76 -11.07 -16.11
C ASP A 21 -2.23 -11.90 -14.93
N SER A 22 -2.47 -11.42 -13.70
CA SER A 22 -2.00 -12.12 -12.48
C SER A 22 -2.56 -13.54 -12.34
N LYS A 23 -3.71 -13.84 -12.95
CA LYS A 23 -4.31 -15.19 -12.97
C LYS A 23 -3.52 -16.13 -13.88
N GLU A 24 -3.09 -15.65 -15.04
CA GLU A 24 -2.31 -16.41 -16.00
C GLU A 24 -0.90 -16.66 -15.46
N ILE A 25 -0.28 -15.64 -14.86
CA ILE A 25 1.02 -15.77 -14.17
C ILE A 25 0.95 -16.83 -13.06
N ALA A 26 -0.13 -16.81 -12.27
CA ALA A 26 -0.34 -17.77 -11.19
C ALA A 26 -0.48 -19.21 -11.72
N ALA A 27 -1.23 -19.40 -12.82
CA ALA A 27 -1.39 -20.69 -13.46
C ALA A 27 -0.10 -21.21 -14.11
N ALA A 28 0.68 -20.31 -14.75
CA ALA A 28 1.92 -20.67 -15.43
C ALA A 28 3.05 -21.06 -14.46
N LEU A 29 3.13 -20.42 -13.30
CA LEU A 29 4.19 -20.63 -12.31
C LEU A 29 3.76 -21.52 -11.12
N ASP A 30 2.53 -22.03 -11.15
CA ASP A 30 1.91 -22.82 -10.07
C ASP A 30 2.01 -22.15 -8.69
N VAL A 31 1.69 -20.86 -8.65
CA VAL A 31 1.74 -20.02 -7.43
C VAL A 31 0.35 -19.49 -7.12
N PRO A 32 -0.03 -19.35 -5.83
CA PRO A 32 -1.29 -18.72 -5.49
C PRO A 32 -1.38 -17.29 -6.03
N VAL A 33 -2.52 -16.93 -6.63
CA VAL A 33 -2.79 -15.57 -7.15
C VAL A 33 -2.53 -14.49 -6.10
N ARG A 34 -2.85 -14.78 -4.83
CA ARG A 34 -2.58 -13.88 -3.70
C ARG A 34 -1.09 -13.58 -3.52
N SER A 35 -0.21 -14.56 -3.75
CA SER A 35 1.24 -14.37 -3.70
C SER A 35 1.72 -13.48 -4.83
N VAL A 36 1.24 -13.71 -6.05
CA VAL A 36 1.55 -12.89 -7.24
C VAL A 36 1.18 -11.43 -6.99
N GLN A 37 -0.06 -11.16 -6.58
CA GLN A 37 -0.54 -9.81 -6.28
C GLN A 37 0.29 -9.13 -5.17
N ARG A 38 0.64 -9.87 -4.12
CA ARG A 38 1.43 -9.34 -3.01
C ARG A 38 2.88 -9.01 -3.42
N ILE A 39 3.47 -9.80 -4.32
CA ILE A 39 4.81 -9.52 -4.87
C ILE A 39 4.77 -8.24 -5.71
N ILE A 40 3.78 -8.12 -6.60
CA ILE A 40 3.59 -6.91 -7.44
C ILE A 40 3.38 -5.68 -6.55
N GLN A 41 2.52 -5.78 -5.52
CA GLN A 41 2.24 -4.68 -4.61
C GLN A 41 3.51 -4.21 -3.87
N ARG A 42 4.32 -5.14 -3.35
CA ARG A 42 5.59 -4.82 -2.68
C ARG A 42 6.61 -4.19 -3.62
N ALA A 43 6.68 -4.64 -4.88
CA ALA A 43 7.58 -4.05 -5.85
C ALA A 43 7.14 -2.60 -6.17
N LYS A 44 5.84 -2.35 -6.32
CA LYS A 44 5.29 -1.00 -6.52
C LYS A 44 5.56 -0.07 -5.32
N GLU A 45 5.42 -0.57 -4.10
CA GLU A 45 5.78 0.17 -2.86
C GLU A 45 7.25 0.59 -2.84
N ARG A 46 8.13 -0.14 -3.54
CA ARG A 46 9.56 0.16 -3.66
C ARG A 46 9.91 0.99 -4.90
N GLY A 47 8.93 1.41 -5.69
CA GLY A 47 9.15 2.23 -6.88
C GLY A 47 9.35 1.45 -8.17
N PHE A 48 8.97 0.17 -8.24
CA PHE A 48 8.92 -0.55 -9.50
C PHE A 48 7.76 -0.01 -10.36
N ASP A 49 8.10 0.67 -11.45
CA ASP A 49 7.16 1.14 -12.46
C ASP A 49 7.52 0.56 -13.84
N PRO A 50 6.78 -0.47 -14.31
CA PRO A 50 7.04 -1.11 -15.59
C PRO A 50 6.75 -0.22 -16.81
N ALA A 51 5.99 0.88 -16.65
CA ALA A 51 5.71 1.80 -17.75
C ALA A 51 6.91 2.71 -18.07
N THR A 52 7.72 3.03 -17.05
CA THR A 52 8.86 3.95 -17.17
C THR A 52 10.17 3.18 -17.35
N ASP A 53 10.38 2.10 -16.60
CA ASP A 53 11.54 1.22 -16.73
C ASP A 53 11.12 -0.24 -16.47
N PRO A 54 11.07 -1.11 -17.50
CA PRO A 54 10.70 -2.51 -17.33
C PRO A 54 11.80 -3.34 -16.64
N ARG A 55 12.98 -2.78 -16.33
CA ARG A 55 14.07 -3.51 -15.70
C ARG A 55 13.77 -3.82 -14.23
N VAL A 56 13.72 -5.11 -13.90
CA VAL A 56 13.60 -5.58 -12.52
C VAL A 56 14.96 -5.50 -11.83
N LYS A 57 15.13 -4.51 -10.94
CA LYS A 57 16.33 -4.38 -10.07
C LYS A 57 16.16 -5.24 -8.82
N MET A 58 17.28 -5.71 -8.26
CA MET A 58 17.31 -6.57 -7.06
C MET A 58 16.59 -5.93 -5.86
N GLU A 59 16.72 -4.62 -5.71
CA GLU A 59 16.09 -3.81 -4.65
C GLU A 59 14.56 -4.00 -4.58
N TYR A 60 13.90 -4.23 -5.71
CA TYR A 60 12.45 -4.42 -5.77
C TYR A 60 12.00 -5.84 -5.38
N VAL A 61 12.94 -6.79 -5.33
CA VAL A 61 12.66 -8.23 -5.25
C VAL A 61 13.04 -8.82 -3.89
N GLU A 62 14.06 -8.26 -3.24
CA GLU A 62 14.60 -8.73 -1.95
C GLU A 62 13.50 -8.84 -0.89
N ASP A 63 13.49 -9.88 -0.07
CA ASP A 63 12.49 -9.94 1.01
C ASP A 63 12.83 -8.86 2.04
N ALA A 64 11.83 -8.11 2.51
CA ALA A 64 12.03 -7.22 3.64
C ALA A 64 12.51 -8.08 4.83
N GLU A 65 13.46 -7.55 5.61
CA GLU A 65 13.91 -8.21 6.83
C GLU A 65 12.67 -8.59 7.65
N ARG A 66 12.51 -9.89 7.88
CA ARG A 66 11.42 -10.37 8.74
C ARG A 66 11.78 -9.89 10.14
N SER A 67 11.19 -8.76 10.55
CA SER A 67 11.12 -8.37 11.94
C SER A 67 10.35 -9.47 12.66
N GLY A 68 11.07 -10.52 13.07
CA GLY A 68 10.53 -11.55 13.94
C GLY A 68 10.08 -10.93 15.26
N ARG A 69 9.56 -11.75 16.17
CA ARG A 69 9.38 -11.31 17.57
C ARG A 69 10.71 -10.73 18.04
N PRO A 70 10.78 -9.45 18.47
CA PRO A 70 12.02 -8.89 19.01
C PRO A 70 12.51 -9.84 20.10
N LYS A 71 13.71 -10.41 19.94
CA LYS A 71 14.33 -11.22 20.98
C LYS A 71 14.52 -10.29 22.17
N LYS A 72 13.93 -10.64 23.31
CA LYS A 72 14.12 -9.94 24.59
C LYS A 72 15.61 -10.01 24.92
N GLY A 73 16.40 -8.99 24.54
CA GLY A 73 17.83 -8.96 24.84
C GLY A 73 18.76 -8.03 24.04
N SER A 74 18.39 -7.48 22.88
CA SER A 74 19.29 -6.57 22.15
C SER A 74 18.92 -5.11 22.40
N LYS A 75 19.59 -4.50 23.39
CA LYS A 75 19.60 -3.06 23.67
C LYS A 75 20.33 -2.35 22.51
N VAL A 76 19.60 -1.93 21.47
CA VAL A 76 20.16 -1.01 20.48
C VAL A 76 19.92 0.40 20.99
N MET A 77 20.95 0.98 21.61
CA MET A 77 21.02 2.41 21.81
C MET A 77 21.37 3.04 20.46
N ALA A 78 20.48 3.83 19.89
CA ALA A 78 20.82 4.80 18.86
C ALA A 78 20.10 6.10 19.16
N ALA A 79 20.90 7.16 19.15
CA ALA A 79 20.71 8.41 19.85
C ALA A 79 19.65 9.33 19.25
N LYS A 80 19.16 10.18 20.15
CA LYS A 80 18.28 11.33 19.99
C LYS A 80 18.93 12.44 19.16
N SER A 81 18.13 13.07 18.30
CA SER A 81 18.29 14.48 17.90
C SER A 81 16.92 15.15 17.97
N GLN A 82 16.85 16.17 18.82
CA GLN A 82 15.69 17.03 19.09
C GLN A 82 15.54 18.14 18.04
N ALA A 83 14.31 18.63 17.84
CA ALA A 83 13.88 20.04 17.86
C ALA A 83 12.56 20.17 17.07
N GLY A 84 11.50 20.85 17.51
CA GLY A 84 11.31 21.68 18.69
C GLY A 84 9.82 21.94 18.94
N SER A 85 9.51 22.23 20.20
CA SER A 85 8.28 22.89 20.62
C SER A 85 8.33 24.37 20.24
N THR A 86 7.22 24.91 19.73
CA THR A 86 6.77 26.26 20.08
C THR A 86 5.26 26.24 20.25
N SER A 87 4.83 26.51 21.47
CA SER A 87 3.46 26.87 21.83
C SER A 87 3.10 28.26 21.30
N GLY A 88 1.84 28.46 20.97
CA GLY A 88 1.27 29.78 20.69
C GLY A 88 -0.24 29.69 20.54
N SER A 89 -0.93 29.92 21.66
CA SER A 89 -2.32 30.38 21.76
C SER A 89 -2.57 31.58 20.81
N GLU A 90 -3.77 31.86 20.28
CA GLU A 90 -4.90 32.48 20.98
C GLU A 90 -6.14 32.53 20.05
N SER A 91 -7.34 32.44 20.67
CA SER A 91 -8.69 32.99 20.34
C SER A 91 -8.98 33.57 18.94
N VAL A 92 -10.19 33.40 18.37
CA VAL A 92 -11.33 34.37 18.49
C VAL A 92 -12.67 33.73 18.05
N VAL A 93 -13.72 34.14 18.77
CA VAL A 93 -15.16 33.88 18.61
C VAL A 93 -15.84 34.75 17.52
N ALA A 94 -16.84 34.23 16.80
CA ALA A 94 -18.01 34.91 16.18
C ALA A 94 -18.63 33.99 15.10
N ALA A 95 -19.84 33.44 15.22
CA ALA A 95 -21.19 34.05 15.10
C ALA A 95 -21.70 34.20 13.64
N GLY A 96 -22.86 33.59 13.35
CA GLY A 96 -23.71 33.75 12.14
C GLY A 96 -24.02 32.40 11.46
N SER A 97 -25.14 31.71 11.69
CA SER A 97 -26.56 31.96 11.33
C SER A 97 -26.99 31.28 10.02
N GLU A 98 -28.29 30.90 9.98
CA GLU A 98 -29.11 30.45 8.83
C GLU A 98 -28.99 28.97 8.37
N VAL A 99 -29.86 28.06 8.82
CA VAL A 99 -31.26 27.76 8.37
C VAL A 99 -31.33 27.14 6.97
N GLY A 100 -31.85 25.92 6.89
CA GLY A 100 -32.12 25.22 5.63
C GLY A 100 -32.75 23.84 5.82
N ASP A 101 -33.88 23.79 6.53
CA ASP A 101 -34.77 22.63 6.56
C ASP A 101 -35.43 22.43 5.19
N GLY A 102 -35.38 21.20 4.67
CA GLY A 102 -36.32 20.76 3.63
C GLY A 102 -35.72 20.21 2.35
N ASN A 103 -35.30 18.95 2.36
CA ASN A 103 -35.35 18.11 1.16
C ASN A 103 -36.17 16.86 1.46
N ARG A 104 -37.50 17.01 1.44
CA ARG A 104 -38.42 15.86 1.37
C ARG A 104 -38.51 15.44 -0.09
N ASN A 105 -37.81 14.36 -0.40
CA ASN A 105 -37.99 13.57 -1.62
C ASN A 105 -39.49 13.40 -1.91
N SER A 106 -39.96 14.01 -2.99
CA SER A 106 -41.28 13.76 -3.56
C SER A 106 -41.29 12.36 -4.17
N MET A 107 -42.00 11.42 -3.54
CA MET A 107 -42.48 10.21 -4.20
C MET A 107 -43.83 10.53 -4.86
N PRO A 108 -43.98 10.33 -6.19
CA PRO A 108 -45.30 10.23 -6.79
C PRO A 108 -45.84 8.81 -6.62
N GLU A 109 -46.89 8.66 -5.83
CA GLU A 109 -47.73 7.46 -5.77
C GLU A 109 -48.97 7.69 -6.64
N ALA A 110 -49.14 6.92 -7.71
CA ALA A 110 -50.42 6.59 -8.33
C ALA A 110 -50.23 5.53 -9.43
N GLN A 111 -50.37 4.26 -9.06
CA GLN A 111 -50.82 3.20 -9.95
C GLN A 111 -52.06 2.55 -9.32
N ALA A 112 -53.23 2.80 -9.91
CA ALA A 112 -54.39 1.90 -10.06
C ALA A 112 -55.55 2.71 -10.65
#